data_AF-A0A9E6EXP6-F1
#
_entry.id   AF-A0A9E6EXP6-F1
#
_cell.length_a   1.000
_cell.length_b   1.000
_cell.length_c   1.000
_cell.angle_alpha   90.00
_cell.angle_beta   90.00
_cell.angle_gamma   90.00
#
_symmetry.space_group_name_H-M   'P 1'
#
loop_
_entity.id
_entity.type
_entity.pdbx_description
1 polymer ?
#
loop_
_entity_poly.entity_id
_entity_poly.type
_entity_poly.pdbx_seq_one_letter_code
_entity_poly.pdbx_strand_id
1 'polypeptide(L)'
;MNKKNLFIFLMLFAFEMNLQAMQIFIRPITGINLTLEVEPSDGIENVKIMIQEINGMDPALMKLIFAGQILQDGRTLSDYNIQNQSTLHLIVTATTWNGSTWDHGVPTAINSAILAGNYTIGVNDGAANLTTYNLTINNGKSLTIQTGKALTVGGDFINNGTLSIKSTAAGDGSILISGIVSGTGTVNIERYIAANQWHLVSSPITSALSGVFSGLYLRPYNEASDVFGAYITQTSNPLSVGQGYSLWANSNSTPVFSGTPNNETIGPLSITHNFNGYNLVGNPYPSAIDWEAPSGWTRADIASTIYVWNPTDLQYATYTTGGSATHSGSQYIAMGQGFFVQATTTGVSLTMDNNVRVHNAIAFQKKSEKSMNDAINIKISNNENKYFDETIITLNSSAIDGFDYDLDANKFPGETIVPMLYTVKEDQNLAVSNFSSIEKIYNKEVYFLAGVNGTHTLTFTHTLVNNDVYLKDKVTQKIIHNGDTYTFEASPTDELNRFLIMNVATSVNEKTQDNLNVYSYHKTLYVKVENQNVNSVELYTLEGRKLLENKNLINDISYIASGIYIVKVKTDKDVLCKKIFVQ
;
A
#
# COMPACT_ATOMS: atom_id res chain seq x y z
N MET A 1 -64.27 -31.31 -48.79
CA MET A 1 -63.60 -30.38 -49.74
C MET A 1 -62.12 -30.35 -49.37
N ASN A 2 -61.23 -30.60 -50.35
CA ASN A 2 -59.88 -31.16 -50.16
C ASN A 2 -58.87 -30.26 -49.40
N LYS A 3 -58.11 -30.88 -48.47
CA LYS A 3 -56.95 -30.35 -47.73
C LYS A 3 -55.72 -29.98 -48.60
N LYS A 4 -55.84 -29.97 -49.94
CA LYS A 4 -54.74 -29.63 -50.86
C LYS A 4 -54.73 -28.17 -51.34
N ASN A 5 -55.77 -27.39 -51.05
CA ASN A 5 -55.82 -25.96 -51.42
C ASN A 5 -55.61 -24.99 -50.23
N LEU A 6 -55.40 -25.50 -49.01
CA LEU A 6 -55.00 -24.68 -47.86
C LEU A 6 -53.47 -24.57 -47.72
N PHE A 7 -52.72 -25.47 -48.38
CA PHE A 7 -51.25 -25.48 -48.34
C PHE A 7 -50.59 -24.46 -49.28
N ILE A 8 -51.31 -23.97 -50.30
CA ILE A 8 -50.81 -22.92 -51.21
C ILE A 8 -51.20 -21.52 -50.71
N PHE A 9 -52.21 -21.40 -49.86
CA PHE A 9 -52.54 -20.13 -49.19
C PHE A 9 -51.69 -19.88 -47.93
N LEU A 10 -51.09 -20.92 -47.35
CA LEU A 10 -50.09 -20.79 -46.27
C LEU A 10 -48.64 -20.63 -46.77
N MET A 11 -48.34 -20.88 -48.05
CA MET A 11 -47.00 -20.67 -48.63
C MET A 11 -46.76 -19.26 -49.17
N LEU A 12 -47.76 -18.36 -49.12
CA LEU A 12 -47.64 -16.95 -49.51
C LEU A 12 -47.61 -15.97 -48.33
N PHE A 13 -47.60 -16.49 -47.10
CA PHE A 13 -47.10 -15.78 -45.91
C PHE A 13 -45.69 -16.25 -45.50
N ALA A 14 -45.00 -16.96 -46.41
CA ALA A 14 -43.55 -17.10 -46.38
C ALA A 14 -42.89 -15.90 -47.08
N PHE A 15 -43.27 -14.69 -46.67
CA PHE A 15 -42.27 -13.66 -46.51
C PHE A 15 -41.95 -13.72 -45.02
N GLU A 16 -40.94 -14.52 -44.67
CA GLU A 16 -39.93 -14.01 -43.77
C GLU A 16 -39.61 -12.62 -44.32
N MET A 17 -40.21 -11.57 -43.75
CA MET A 17 -39.65 -10.24 -43.86
C MET A 17 -38.25 -10.43 -43.34
N ASN A 18 -37.32 -10.48 -44.27
CA ASN A 18 -35.90 -10.46 -44.02
C ASN A 18 -35.68 -9.19 -43.20
N LEU A 19 -35.68 -9.32 -41.88
CA LEU A 19 -35.31 -8.30 -40.92
C LEU A 19 -33.86 -8.02 -41.27
N GLN A 20 -33.62 -7.06 -42.17
CA GLN A 20 -32.30 -6.56 -42.41
C GLN A 20 -31.92 -5.75 -41.19
N ALA A 21 -31.56 -6.47 -40.12
CA ALA A 21 -30.72 -5.94 -39.06
C ALA A 21 -29.52 -5.32 -39.77
N MET A 22 -29.43 -4.00 -39.67
CA MET A 22 -28.33 -3.22 -40.17
C MET A 22 -27.50 -2.78 -38.97
N GLN A 23 -26.19 -2.75 -39.17
CA GLN A 23 -25.27 -2.35 -38.13
C GLN A 23 -24.98 -0.86 -38.25
N ILE A 24 -25.15 -0.10 -37.18
CA ILE A 24 -24.72 1.31 -37.11
C ILE A 24 -23.67 1.51 -36.03
N PHE A 25 -22.84 2.54 -36.19
CA PHE A 25 -21.79 2.89 -35.24
C PHE A 25 -22.17 4.16 -34.49
N ILE A 26 -22.12 4.13 -33.17
CA ILE A 26 -22.27 5.31 -32.33
C ILE A 26 -20.89 5.73 -31.84
N ARG A 27 -20.48 6.93 -32.24
CA ARG A 27 -19.24 7.56 -31.80
C ARG A 27 -19.55 8.61 -30.73
N PRO A 28 -19.37 8.31 -29.43
CA PRO A 28 -19.48 9.32 -28.39
C PRO A 28 -18.33 10.33 -28.50
N ILE A 29 -18.52 11.53 -27.95
CA ILE A 29 -17.44 12.53 -27.79
C ILE A 29 -16.32 11.95 -26.91
N THR A 30 -16.68 11.09 -25.95
CA THR A 30 -15.76 10.41 -25.03
C THR A 30 -16.14 8.95 -24.83
N GLY A 31 -15.15 8.06 -24.83
CA GLY A 31 -15.34 6.64 -24.56
C GLY A 31 -15.21 5.76 -25.80
N ILE A 32 -15.79 4.56 -25.73
CA ILE A 32 -15.65 3.50 -26.74
C ILE A 32 -16.76 3.65 -27.79
N ASN A 33 -16.42 3.45 -29.06
CA ASN A 33 -17.42 3.38 -30.13
C ASN A 33 -18.35 2.19 -29.88
N LEU A 34 -19.66 2.43 -29.96
CA LEU A 34 -20.65 1.38 -29.83
C LEU A 34 -21.06 0.90 -31.21
N THR A 35 -21.35 -0.38 -31.31
CA THR A 35 -21.92 -1.01 -32.49
C THR A 35 -23.31 -1.50 -32.13
N LEU A 36 -24.33 -1.01 -32.83
CA LEU A 36 -25.73 -1.38 -32.60
C LEU A 36 -26.27 -2.13 -33.81
N GLU A 37 -26.99 -3.21 -33.54
CA GLU A 37 -27.85 -3.87 -34.52
C GLU A 37 -29.24 -3.22 -34.45
N VAL A 38 -29.67 -2.61 -35.55
CA VAL A 38 -30.91 -1.80 -35.63
C VAL A 38 -31.66 -2.11 -36.92
N GLU A 39 -32.92 -1.72 -37.00
CA GLU A 39 -33.71 -1.75 -38.21
C GLU A 39 -33.88 -0.32 -38.78
N PRO A 40 -33.97 -0.13 -40.11
CA PRO A 40 -34.25 1.19 -40.69
C PRO A 40 -35.53 1.86 -40.13
N SER A 41 -36.50 1.06 -39.67
CA SER A 41 -37.73 1.51 -39.04
C SER A 41 -37.61 1.87 -37.55
N ASP A 42 -36.46 1.62 -36.91
CA ASP A 42 -36.28 1.97 -35.50
C ASP A 42 -36.37 3.47 -35.30
N GLY A 43 -37.16 3.87 -34.30
CA GLY A 43 -37.24 5.24 -33.81
C GLY A 43 -35.92 5.68 -33.17
N ILE A 44 -35.60 6.97 -33.24
CA ILE A 44 -34.43 7.54 -32.58
C ILE A 44 -34.48 7.30 -31.06
N GLU A 45 -35.66 7.31 -30.46
CA GLU A 45 -35.90 6.95 -29.07
C GLU A 45 -35.49 5.49 -28.76
N ASN A 46 -35.77 4.55 -29.66
CA ASN A 46 -35.37 3.15 -29.49
C ASN A 46 -33.86 3.01 -29.56
N VAL A 47 -33.21 3.70 -30.51
CA VAL A 47 -31.74 3.71 -30.61
C VAL A 47 -31.11 4.26 -29.34
N LYS A 48 -31.66 5.32 -28.74
CA LYS A 48 -31.20 5.84 -27.46
C LYS A 48 -31.40 4.86 -26.30
N ILE A 49 -32.51 4.12 -26.27
CA ILE A 49 -32.75 3.05 -25.28
C ILE A 49 -31.72 1.93 -25.46
N MET A 50 -31.42 1.50 -26.69
CA MET A 50 -30.37 0.51 -26.94
C MET A 50 -28.99 0.99 -26.43
N ILE A 51 -28.68 2.29 -26.61
CA ILE A 51 -27.46 2.89 -26.05
C ILE A 51 -27.50 2.85 -24.51
N GLN A 52 -28.63 3.18 -23.90
CA GLN A 52 -28.83 3.10 -22.45
C GLN A 52 -28.62 1.68 -21.92
N GLU A 53 -29.13 0.66 -22.60
CA GLU A 53 -28.95 -0.74 -22.19
C GLU A 53 -27.46 -1.15 -22.20
N ILE A 54 -26.66 -0.56 -23.09
CA ILE A 54 -25.23 -0.84 -23.20
C ILE A 54 -24.40 -0.06 -22.17
N ASN A 55 -24.68 1.23 -21.96
CA ASN A 55 -23.81 2.11 -21.16
C ASN A 55 -24.47 2.78 -19.94
N GLY A 56 -25.77 2.57 -19.72
CA GLY A 56 -26.54 3.11 -18.60
C GLY A 56 -26.92 4.59 -18.70
N MET A 57 -26.65 5.25 -19.82
CA MET A 57 -26.92 6.69 -19.98
C MET A 57 -28.42 6.95 -20.19
N ASP A 58 -28.95 8.01 -19.56
CA ASP A 58 -30.33 8.42 -19.75
C ASP A 58 -30.59 8.88 -21.21
N PRO A 59 -31.54 8.27 -21.93
CA PRO A 59 -31.95 8.67 -23.28
C PRO A 59 -32.30 10.16 -23.41
N ALA A 60 -32.86 10.77 -22.36
CA ALA A 60 -33.23 12.18 -22.36
C ALA A 60 -32.00 13.10 -22.46
N LEU A 61 -30.84 12.64 -21.98
CA LEU A 61 -29.59 13.39 -22.07
C LEU A 61 -28.88 13.22 -23.42
N MET A 62 -29.30 12.26 -24.24
CA MET A 62 -28.64 11.92 -25.51
C MET A 62 -29.12 12.81 -26.65
N LYS A 63 -28.16 13.34 -27.39
CA LYS A 63 -28.37 13.92 -28.71
C LYS A 63 -27.54 13.16 -29.73
N LEU A 64 -28.23 12.43 -30.61
CA LEU A 64 -27.60 11.79 -31.75
C LEU A 64 -27.50 12.79 -32.90
N ILE A 65 -26.38 12.77 -33.61
CA ILE A 65 -26.11 13.66 -34.74
C ILE A 65 -25.68 12.82 -35.93
N PHE A 66 -26.29 13.08 -37.08
CA PHE A 66 -25.91 12.49 -38.35
C PHE A 66 -25.90 13.56 -39.43
N ALA A 67 -24.87 13.58 -40.28
CA ALA A 67 -24.69 14.56 -41.35
C ALA A 67 -24.84 16.04 -40.89
N GLY A 68 -24.42 16.35 -39.66
CA GLY A 68 -24.53 17.70 -39.07
C GLY A 68 -25.90 18.07 -38.52
N GLN A 69 -26.89 17.17 -38.56
CA GLN A 69 -28.24 17.38 -38.03
C GLN A 69 -28.46 16.60 -36.71
N ILE A 70 -29.06 17.26 -35.72
CA ILE A 70 -29.50 16.61 -34.47
C ILE A 70 -30.78 15.81 -34.75
N LEU A 71 -30.73 14.51 -34.44
CA LEU A 71 -31.84 13.58 -34.60
C LEU A 71 -32.89 13.82 -33.50
N GLN A 72 -34.15 13.83 -33.91
CA GLN A 72 -35.33 14.06 -33.08
C GLN A 72 -36.06 12.75 -32.80
N ASP A 73 -36.58 12.61 -31.57
CA ASP A 73 -37.48 11.51 -31.20
C ASP A 73 -38.78 11.57 -32.01
N GLY A 74 -39.41 10.42 -32.23
CA GLY A 74 -40.60 10.27 -33.07
C GLY A 74 -40.31 10.24 -34.58
N ARG A 75 -39.03 10.20 -34.98
CA ARG A 75 -38.58 9.87 -36.33
C ARG A 75 -37.76 8.59 -36.33
N THR A 76 -37.68 7.94 -37.47
CA THR A 76 -36.94 6.69 -37.67
C THR A 76 -35.55 6.92 -38.25
N LEU A 77 -34.69 5.90 -38.20
CA LEU A 77 -33.39 5.92 -38.90
C LEU A 77 -33.55 6.17 -40.41
N SER A 78 -34.58 5.58 -41.02
CA SER A 78 -34.88 5.76 -42.45
C SER A 78 -35.30 7.19 -42.81
N ASP A 79 -35.97 7.92 -41.90
CA ASP A 79 -36.35 9.32 -42.11
C ASP A 79 -35.13 10.26 -42.26
N TYR A 80 -33.99 9.85 -41.73
CA TYR A 80 -32.71 10.56 -41.85
C TYR A 80 -31.78 9.94 -42.89
N ASN A 81 -32.25 8.95 -43.66
CA ASN A 81 -31.46 8.19 -44.62
C ASN A 81 -30.19 7.58 -43.99
N ILE A 82 -30.31 7.12 -42.75
CA ILE A 82 -29.25 6.38 -42.07
C ILE A 82 -29.26 4.95 -42.61
N GLN A 83 -28.12 4.51 -43.14
CA GLN A 83 -27.96 3.21 -43.79
C GLN A 83 -27.02 2.29 -42.98
N ASN A 84 -26.93 1.03 -43.39
CA ASN A 84 -25.96 0.08 -42.85
C ASN A 84 -24.54 0.69 -42.84
N GLN A 85 -23.83 0.48 -41.74
CA GLN A 85 -22.49 1.00 -41.42
C GLN A 85 -22.39 2.53 -41.26
N SER A 86 -23.52 3.24 -41.14
CA SER A 86 -23.52 4.67 -40.83
C SER A 86 -22.94 4.95 -39.44
N THR A 87 -22.23 6.07 -39.29
CA THR A 87 -21.71 6.54 -38.00
C THR A 87 -22.51 7.73 -37.51
N LEU A 88 -23.11 7.62 -36.33
CA LEU A 88 -23.79 8.69 -35.61
C LEU A 88 -22.87 9.22 -34.52
N HIS A 89 -22.87 10.53 -34.30
CA HIS A 89 -22.18 11.15 -33.18
C HIS A 89 -23.12 11.29 -31.99
N LEU A 90 -22.71 10.85 -30.81
CA LEU A 90 -23.47 11.00 -29.57
C LEU A 90 -22.91 12.17 -28.76
N ILE A 91 -23.76 13.16 -28.49
CA ILE A 91 -23.53 14.24 -27.54
C ILE A 91 -24.38 14.01 -26.30
N VAL A 92 -23.77 14.14 -25.12
CA VAL A 92 -24.44 14.01 -23.83
C VAL A 92 -24.69 15.41 -23.26
N THR A 93 -25.92 15.69 -22.87
CA THR A 93 -26.28 16.91 -22.13
C THR A 93 -26.10 16.72 -20.62
N ALA A 94 -26.07 17.82 -19.87
CA ALA A 94 -25.78 17.77 -18.44
C ALA A 94 -27.04 17.51 -17.60
N THR A 95 -26.89 16.74 -16.51
CA THR A 95 -27.88 16.71 -15.42
C THR A 95 -27.66 17.94 -14.51
N THR A 96 -28.73 18.56 -14.05
CA THR A 96 -28.70 19.82 -13.29
C THR A 96 -29.23 19.62 -11.88
N TRP A 97 -28.43 20.00 -10.88
CA TRP A 97 -28.87 20.12 -9.50
C TRP A 97 -29.52 21.50 -9.29
N ASN A 98 -30.80 21.53 -8.95
CA ASN A 98 -31.54 22.78 -8.74
C ASN A 98 -31.49 23.31 -7.29
N GLY A 99 -30.91 22.56 -6.34
CA GLY A 99 -30.92 22.85 -4.90
C GLY A 99 -31.71 21.84 -4.06
N SER A 100 -32.54 21.03 -4.70
CA SER A 100 -33.39 20.02 -4.05
C SER A 100 -33.33 18.66 -4.74
N THR A 101 -33.27 18.62 -6.08
CA THR A 101 -33.22 17.38 -6.87
C THR A 101 -32.34 17.56 -8.11
N TRP A 102 -31.82 16.44 -8.62
CA TRP A 102 -31.29 16.34 -9.97
C TRP A 102 -32.44 16.14 -10.97
N ASP A 103 -32.43 16.87 -12.08
CA ASP A 103 -33.46 16.77 -13.10
C ASP A 103 -33.43 15.45 -13.90
N HIS A 104 -32.23 14.85 -14.06
CA HIS A 104 -32.01 13.56 -14.75
C HIS A 104 -31.20 12.58 -13.89
N GLY A 105 -31.45 12.59 -12.59
CA GLY A 105 -30.76 11.74 -11.62
C GLY A 105 -29.32 12.17 -11.32
N VAL A 106 -28.73 11.52 -10.31
CA VAL A 106 -27.36 11.80 -9.86
C VAL A 106 -26.39 11.52 -11.02
N PRO A 107 -25.45 12.44 -11.32
CA PRO A 107 -24.51 12.24 -12.41
C PRO A 107 -23.62 11.01 -12.20
N THR A 108 -23.09 10.51 -13.32
CA THR A 108 -22.14 9.40 -13.38
C THR A 108 -21.00 9.76 -14.34
N ALA A 109 -19.98 8.91 -14.46
CA ALA A 109 -18.77 9.17 -15.25
C ALA A 109 -19.01 9.48 -16.75
N ILE A 110 -20.21 9.24 -17.27
CA ILE A 110 -20.56 9.40 -18.68
C ILE A 110 -21.41 10.63 -18.98
N ASN A 111 -21.93 11.33 -17.96
CA ASN A 111 -22.75 12.53 -18.15
C ASN A 111 -22.15 13.73 -17.42
N SER A 112 -22.37 14.92 -17.96
CA SER A 112 -21.91 16.17 -17.34
C SER A 112 -22.89 16.62 -16.26
N ALA A 113 -22.42 17.41 -15.29
CA ALA A 113 -23.23 17.93 -14.20
C ALA A 113 -23.15 19.47 -14.13
N ILE A 114 -24.28 20.10 -13.82
CA ILE A 114 -24.37 21.53 -13.55
C ILE A 114 -24.97 21.74 -12.16
N LEU A 115 -24.29 22.52 -11.32
CA LEU A 115 -24.81 22.93 -10.01
C LEU A 115 -25.45 24.31 -10.12
N ALA A 116 -26.78 24.34 -10.24
CA ALA A 116 -27.60 25.54 -10.18
C ALA A 116 -28.14 25.84 -8.76
N GLY A 117 -28.01 24.90 -7.84
CA GLY A 117 -28.21 25.04 -6.41
C GLY A 117 -26.96 24.70 -5.59
N ASN A 118 -26.99 24.94 -4.28
CA ASN A 118 -25.91 24.54 -3.39
C ASN A 118 -25.96 23.01 -3.20
N TYR A 119 -24.81 22.35 -3.33
CA TYR A 119 -24.68 20.90 -3.23
C TYR A 119 -23.60 20.51 -2.23
N THR A 120 -23.88 19.51 -1.39
CA THR A 120 -22.94 18.94 -0.43
C THR A 120 -22.88 17.42 -0.61
N ILE A 121 -21.74 16.93 -1.08
CA ILE A 121 -21.48 15.49 -1.19
C ILE A 121 -21.44 14.90 0.22
N GLY A 122 -22.19 13.82 0.45
CA GLY A 122 -22.36 13.20 1.76
C GLY A 122 -23.54 13.73 2.59
N VAL A 123 -24.29 14.71 2.07
CA VAL A 123 -25.51 15.23 2.72
C VAL A 123 -26.69 15.19 1.75
N ASN A 124 -26.53 15.77 0.57
CA ASN A 124 -27.57 15.78 -0.45
C ASN A 124 -27.70 14.39 -1.10
N ASP A 125 -28.95 13.99 -1.37
CA ASP A 125 -29.35 12.77 -2.09
C ASP A 125 -28.82 11.44 -1.53
N GLY A 126 -28.39 11.41 -0.27
CA GLY A 126 -27.79 10.21 0.34
C GLY A 126 -26.48 9.77 -0.33
N ALA A 127 -25.89 10.61 -1.19
CA ALA A 127 -24.75 10.23 -2.02
C ALA A 127 -23.48 10.06 -1.18
N ALA A 128 -22.89 8.87 -1.23
CA ALA A 128 -21.61 8.60 -0.57
C ALA A 128 -20.43 9.28 -1.27
N ASN A 129 -20.45 9.42 -2.60
CA ASN A 129 -19.45 10.10 -3.45
C ASN A 129 -20.17 10.66 -4.70
N LEU A 130 -19.54 11.59 -5.44
CA LEU A 130 -20.06 12.11 -6.70
C LEU A 130 -19.08 11.85 -7.84
N THR A 131 -19.57 11.36 -8.98
CA THR A 131 -18.77 11.12 -10.18
C THR A 131 -19.48 11.74 -11.38
N THR A 132 -18.75 12.46 -12.23
CA THR A 132 -19.31 13.08 -13.44
C THR A 132 -18.26 13.18 -14.53
N TYR A 133 -18.68 13.35 -15.79
CA TYR A 133 -17.75 13.65 -16.87
C TYR A 133 -17.23 15.09 -16.75
N ASN A 134 -18.00 16.10 -17.16
CA ASN A 134 -17.67 17.51 -16.88
C ASN A 134 -18.49 18.03 -15.70
N LEU A 135 -17.96 18.98 -14.94
CA LEU A 135 -18.69 19.62 -13.85
C LEU A 135 -18.64 21.14 -13.96
N THR A 136 -19.80 21.80 -13.89
CA THR A 136 -19.90 23.26 -13.78
C THR A 136 -20.57 23.67 -12.48
N ILE A 137 -19.92 24.56 -11.71
CA ILE A 137 -20.54 25.25 -10.57
C ILE A 137 -20.95 26.64 -11.04
N ASN A 138 -22.25 26.95 -11.00
CA ASN A 138 -22.74 28.26 -11.41
C ASN A 138 -22.35 29.37 -10.42
N ASN A 139 -22.33 30.61 -10.93
CA ASN A 139 -22.05 31.78 -10.11
C ASN A 139 -23.01 31.89 -8.91
N GLY A 140 -22.46 32.20 -7.74
CA GLY A 140 -23.20 32.29 -6.48
C GLY A 140 -23.66 30.95 -5.90
N LYS A 141 -23.23 29.81 -6.46
CA LYS A 141 -23.53 28.45 -5.94
C LYS A 141 -22.31 27.82 -5.31
N SER A 142 -22.55 26.85 -4.42
CA SER A 142 -21.49 26.16 -3.69
C SER A 142 -21.52 24.64 -3.91
N LEU A 143 -20.33 24.06 -4.04
CA LEU A 143 -20.08 22.63 -3.87
C LEU A 143 -19.24 22.40 -2.62
N THR A 144 -19.73 21.56 -1.70
CA THR A 144 -18.95 21.10 -0.55
C THR A 144 -18.66 19.61 -0.63
N ILE A 145 -17.40 19.23 -0.49
CA ILE A 145 -16.94 17.84 -0.33
C ILE A 145 -16.66 17.62 1.14
N GLN A 146 -17.50 16.82 1.82
CA GLN A 146 -17.30 16.49 3.24
C GLN A 146 -16.10 15.55 3.45
N THR A 147 -15.58 15.50 4.68
CA THR A 147 -14.55 14.52 5.07
C THR A 147 -14.97 13.09 4.73
N GLY A 148 -14.06 12.31 4.14
CA GLY A 148 -14.31 10.92 3.76
C GLY A 148 -15.21 10.76 2.53
N LYS A 149 -15.47 11.86 1.81
CA LYS A 149 -16.24 11.88 0.56
C LYS A 149 -15.35 12.29 -0.61
N ALA A 150 -15.72 11.83 -1.79
CA ALA A 150 -14.94 12.00 -3.01
C ALA A 150 -15.76 12.62 -4.15
N LEU A 151 -15.09 13.41 -4.97
CA LEU A 151 -15.54 13.93 -6.25
C LEU A 151 -14.59 13.49 -7.36
N THR A 152 -15.10 12.78 -8.37
CA THR A 152 -14.36 12.46 -9.59
C THR A 152 -14.96 13.19 -10.79
N VAL A 153 -14.15 13.99 -11.49
CA VAL A 153 -14.51 14.69 -12.73
C VAL A 153 -13.64 14.13 -13.87
N GLY A 154 -14.24 13.37 -14.77
CA GLY A 154 -13.54 12.70 -15.88
C GLY A 154 -13.12 13.61 -17.04
N GLY A 155 -13.65 14.82 -17.09
CA GLY A 155 -13.38 15.87 -18.07
C GLY A 155 -13.11 17.20 -17.39
N ASP A 156 -13.63 18.29 -17.95
CA ASP A 156 -13.35 19.65 -17.51
C ASP A 156 -14.14 20.02 -16.25
N PHE A 157 -13.49 20.81 -15.38
CA PHE A 157 -14.10 21.38 -14.19
C PHE A 157 -14.14 22.91 -14.29
N ILE A 158 -15.34 23.46 -14.37
CA ILE A 158 -15.59 24.90 -14.45
C ILE A 158 -16.19 25.39 -13.14
N ASN A 159 -15.40 26.08 -12.32
CA ASN A 159 -15.87 26.68 -11.07
C ASN A 159 -16.12 28.17 -11.24
N ASN A 160 -17.38 28.59 -11.31
CA ASN A 160 -17.78 30.01 -11.23
C ASN A 160 -18.37 30.39 -9.87
N GLY A 161 -18.49 29.43 -8.95
CA GLY A 161 -19.08 29.61 -7.63
C GLY A 161 -18.07 29.43 -6.51
N THR A 162 -18.36 28.56 -5.55
CA THR A 162 -17.44 28.20 -4.47
C THR A 162 -17.30 26.68 -4.36
N LEU A 163 -16.07 26.17 -4.44
CA LEU A 163 -15.74 24.79 -4.04
C LEU A 163 -15.16 24.82 -2.62
N SER A 164 -15.64 23.95 -1.74
CA SER A 164 -15.10 23.75 -0.40
C SER A 164 -14.76 22.28 -0.17
N ILE A 165 -13.49 21.98 0.13
CA ILE A 165 -13.03 20.65 0.49
C ILE A 165 -12.77 20.65 2.00
N LYS A 166 -13.51 19.82 2.74
CA LYS A 166 -13.47 19.78 4.20
C LYS A 166 -12.36 18.87 4.73
N SER A 167 -11.80 19.23 5.88
CA SER A 167 -10.77 18.44 6.56
C SER A 167 -11.01 18.45 8.07
N THR A 168 -10.95 17.28 8.70
CA THR A 168 -11.14 17.08 10.14
C THR A 168 -10.16 16.04 10.66
N ALA A 169 -10.18 15.76 11.96
CA ALA A 169 -9.40 14.66 12.55
C ALA A 169 -9.70 13.29 11.93
N ALA A 170 -10.88 13.11 11.32
CA ALA A 170 -11.28 11.86 10.67
C ALA A 170 -10.74 11.72 9.23
N GLY A 171 -10.11 12.76 8.67
CA GLY A 171 -9.55 12.78 7.32
C GLY A 171 -10.05 13.94 6.46
N ASP A 172 -9.91 13.77 5.15
CA ASP A 172 -10.15 14.83 4.16
C ASP A 172 -11.28 14.47 3.19
N GLY A 173 -11.91 15.49 2.61
CA GLY A 173 -12.62 15.36 1.33
C GLY A 173 -11.61 15.22 0.19
N SER A 174 -12.00 14.66 -0.94
CA SER A 174 -11.05 14.37 -2.04
C SER A 174 -11.62 14.76 -3.40
N ILE A 175 -10.79 15.32 -4.29
CA ILE A 175 -11.17 15.65 -5.66
C ILE A 175 -10.14 15.15 -6.68
N LEU A 176 -10.61 14.50 -7.73
CA LEU A 176 -9.84 14.10 -8.91
C LEU A 176 -10.45 14.75 -10.15
N ILE A 177 -9.59 15.35 -11.00
CA ILE A 177 -10.00 16.04 -12.22
C ILE A 177 -9.04 15.60 -13.33
N SER A 178 -9.59 15.04 -14.40
CA SER A 178 -8.79 14.58 -15.55
C SER A 178 -8.63 15.66 -16.62
N GLY A 179 -9.59 16.58 -16.75
CA GLY A 179 -9.56 17.68 -17.71
C GLY A 179 -9.05 19.00 -17.12
N ILE A 180 -9.39 20.08 -17.82
CA ILE A 180 -8.92 21.43 -17.51
C ILE A 180 -9.73 22.01 -16.33
N VAL A 181 -9.03 22.67 -15.41
CA VAL A 181 -9.65 23.47 -14.34
C VAL A 181 -9.75 24.92 -14.79
N SER A 182 -10.96 25.49 -14.80
CA SER A 182 -11.20 26.88 -15.21
C SER A 182 -12.32 27.55 -14.42
N GLY A 183 -12.57 28.83 -14.71
CA GLY A 183 -13.60 29.65 -14.08
C GLY A 183 -13.04 30.72 -13.16
N THR A 184 -13.93 31.52 -12.58
CA THR A 184 -13.59 32.69 -11.73
C THR A 184 -13.98 32.51 -10.27
N GLY A 185 -14.47 31.32 -9.92
CA GLY A 185 -14.95 30.98 -8.59
C GLY A 185 -13.83 30.82 -7.56
N THR A 186 -14.24 30.73 -6.30
CA THR A 186 -13.34 30.51 -5.17
C THR A 186 -13.20 29.01 -4.91
N VAL A 187 -12.00 28.56 -4.56
CA VAL A 187 -11.75 27.21 -4.06
C VAL A 187 -11.16 27.34 -2.66
N ASN A 188 -11.75 26.63 -1.70
CA ASN A 188 -11.32 26.59 -0.31
C ASN A 188 -10.96 25.15 0.05
N ILE A 189 -9.71 24.91 0.44
CA ILE A 189 -9.22 23.59 0.84
C ILE A 189 -8.80 23.67 2.30
N GLU A 190 -9.57 23.02 3.16
CA GLU A 190 -9.25 22.92 4.59
C GLU A 190 -8.13 21.90 4.81
N ARG A 191 -7.30 22.16 5.82
CA ARG A 191 -6.29 21.23 6.32
C ARG A 191 -6.38 21.18 7.83
N TYR A 192 -6.87 20.07 8.40
CA TYR A 192 -6.90 19.90 9.85
C TYR A 192 -5.49 19.61 10.39
N ILE A 193 -5.10 20.37 11.41
CA ILE A 193 -3.84 20.26 12.13
C ILE A 193 -4.17 20.08 13.61
N ALA A 194 -3.85 18.91 14.16
CA ALA A 194 -4.10 18.62 15.57
C ALA A 194 -3.07 19.32 16.48
N ALA A 195 -3.52 19.69 17.68
CA ALA A 195 -2.73 20.39 18.68
C ALA A 195 -1.56 19.58 19.22
N ASN A 196 -0.56 20.29 19.76
CA ASN A 196 0.53 19.79 20.59
C ASN A 196 1.37 18.69 19.94
N GLN A 197 1.50 18.74 18.63
CA GLN A 197 2.35 17.81 17.88
C GLN A 197 2.84 18.41 16.57
N TRP A 198 3.95 17.86 16.09
CA TRP A 198 4.51 18.19 14.78
C TRP A 198 3.74 17.50 13.66
N HIS A 199 3.65 18.18 12.53
CA HIS A 199 3.07 17.70 11.28
C HIS A 199 4.01 18.05 10.14
N LEU A 200 4.06 17.19 9.11
CA LEU A 200 4.68 17.54 7.84
C LEU A 200 3.60 17.96 6.86
N VAL A 201 3.66 19.18 6.35
CA VAL A 201 2.61 19.79 5.53
C VAL A 201 3.14 20.26 4.18
N SER A 202 2.25 20.38 3.21
CA SER A 202 2.52 20.96 1.89
C SER A 202 1.30 21.69 1.35
N SER A 203 1.49 22.46 0.28
CA SER A 203 0.40 23.21 -0.33
C SER A 203 -0.35 22.39 -1.40
N PRO A 204 -1.70 22.32 -1.33
CA PRO A 204 -2.54 21.75 -2.38
C PRO A 204 -2.87 22.72 -3.52
N ILE A 205 -2.32 23.95 -3.52
CA ILE A 205 -2.59 25.00 -4.51
C ILE A 205 -1.29 25.58 -5.09
N THR A 206 -1.36 26.24 -6.24
CA THR A 206 -0.16 26.68 -6.99
C THR A 206 0.53 27.92 -6.42
N SER A 207 -0.20 28.77 -5.69
CA SER A 207 0.29 30.09 -5.25
C SER A 207 0.04 30.35 -3.77
N ALA A 208 0.17 29.31 -2.94
CA ALA A 208 0.03 29.49 -1.50
C ALA A 208 1.12 30.37 -0.91
N LEU A 209 0.74 31.17 0.06
CA LEU A 209 1.64 31.94 0.90
C LEU A 209 1.60 31.38 2.33
N SER A 210 2.71 31.50 3.05
CA SER A 210 2.89 31.07 4.43
C SER A 210 1.84 31.65 5.40
N GLY A 211 1.21 32.77 5.06
CA GLY A 211 0.12 33.38 5.82
C GLY A 211 -1.08 32.45 6.08
N VAL A 212 -1.26 31.40 5.28
CA VAL A 212 -2.25 30.33 5.55
C VAL A 212 -2.03 29.67 6.91
N PHE A 213 -0.78 29.63 7.38
CA PHE A 213 -0.37 29.06 8.67
C PHE A 213 -0.10 30.14 9.73
N SER A 214 -0.66 31.34 9.58
CA SER A 214 -0.51 32.41 10.57
C SER A 214 -0.94 31.95 11.97
N GLY A 215 -0.11 32.24 12.98
CA GLY A 215 -0.32 31.78 14.36
C GLY A 215 0.15 30.35 14.63
N LEU A 216 0.69 29.64 13.63
CA LEU A 216 1.33 28.34 13.76
C LEU A 216 2.85 28.46 13.52
N TYR A 217 3.60 27.40 13.80
CA TYR A 217 5.06 27.42 13.72
C TYR A 217 5.57 26.60 12.54
N LEU A 218 5.70 27.26 11.39
CA LEU A 218 6.13 26.68 10.13
C LEU A 218 7.66 26.76 9.96
N ARG A 219 8.30 25.70 9.47
CA ARG A 219 9.75 25.63 9.21
C ARG A 219 10.06 24.83 7.94
N PRO A 220 11.02 25.24 7.11
CA PRO A 220 11.51 24.42 6.01
C PRO A 220 12.48 23.36 6.53
N TYR A 221 12.70 22.31 5.75
CA TYR A 221 13.83 21.40 5.94
C TYR A 221 15.06 21.92 5.18
N ASN A 222 16.25 21.82 5.76
CA ASN A 222 17.51 22.21 5.13
C ASN A 222 18.38 20.98 4.83
N GLU A 223 18.36 20.59 3.57
CA GLU A 223 19.05 19.42 2.99
C GLU A 223 20.58 19.50 3.15
N ALA A 224 21.16 20.70 3.19
CA ALA A 224 22.61 20.86 3.33
C ALA A 224 23.13 20.45 4.72
N SER A 225 22.24 20.25 5.70
CA SER A 225 22.58 20.04 7.10
C SER A 225 21.68 19.03 7.82
N ASP A 226 20.76 18.38 7.11
CA ASP A 226 19.76 17.45 7.64
C ASP A 226 18.98 17.96 8.88
N VAL A 227 18.66 19.27 8.93
CA VAL A 227 17.92 19.86 10.05
C VAL A 227 16.79 20.77 9.57
N PHE A 228 15.76 20.92 10.40
CA PHE A 228 14.74 21.94 10.17
C PHE A 228 15.32 23.35 10.35
N GLY A 229 15.10 24.23 9.38
CA GLY A 229 15.59 25.61 9.35
C GLY A 229 14.87 26.53 10.34
N ALA A 230 15.06 27.85 10.19
CA ALA A 230 14.40 28.84 11.03
C ALA A 230 12.88 28.88 10.81
N TYR A 231 12.16 29.39 11.81
CA TYR A 231 10.71 29.62 11.69
C TYR A 231 10.40 30.66 10.60
N ILE A 232 9.41 30.34 9.76
CA ILE A 232 8.88 31.23 8.73
C ILE A 232 7.85 32.15 9.40
N THR A 233 8.23 33.40 9.67
CA THR A 233 7.38 34.36 10.40
C THR A 233 6.65 35.35 9.49
N GLN A 234 7.16 35.62 8.29
CA GLN A 234 6.47 36.46 7.31
C GLN A 234 5.28 35.70 6.73
N THR A 235 4.17 36.40 6.49
CA THR A 235 2.95 35.82 5.90
C THR A 235 2.93 35.83 4.38
N SER A 236 3.89 36.52 3.75
CA SER A 236 4.02 36.67 2.30
C SER A 236 5.02 35.71 1.67
N ASN A 237 5.62 34.80 2.43
CA ASN A 237 6.60 33.87 1.88
C ASN A 237 5.87 32.83 1.01
N PRO A 238 6.26 32.67 -0.27
CA PRO A 238 5.70 31.63 -1.12
C PRO A 238 5.98 30.24 -0.53
N LEU A 239 4.97 29.38 -0.55
CA LEU A 239 5.15 27.96 -0.30
C LEU A 239 5.35 27.28 -1.65
N SER A 240 6.56 26.76 -1.90
CA SER A 240 6.89 26.14 -3.17
C SER A 240 6.01 24.92 -3.41
N VAL A 241 5.46 24.79 -4.61
CA VAL A 241 4.63 23.64 -4.98
C VAL A 241 5.47 22.37 -4.92
N GLY A 242 4.94 21.33 -4.26
CA GLY A 242 5.64 20.05 -4.07
C GLY A 242 6.71 20.04 -2.97
N GLN A 243 6.99 21.18 -2.32
CA GLN A 243 7.87 21.23 -1.15
C GLN A 243 7.08 20.92 0.12
N GLY A 244 7.67 20.14 1.02
CA GLY A 244 7.14 19.90 2.35
C GLY A 244 7.77 20.82 3.41
N TYR A 245 7.05 21.01 4.52
CA TYR A 245 7.43 21.84 5.65
C TYR A 245 7.06 21.15 6.95
N SER A 246 7.77 21.47 8.03
CA SER A 246 7.36 21.09 9.38
C SER A 246 6.48 22.17 9.99
N LEU A 247 5.42 21.77 10.67
CA LEU A 247 4.42 22.65 11.27
C LEU A 247 4.07 22.16 12.67
N TRP A 248 4.11 23.07 13.64
CA TRP A 248 3.56 22.84 14.98
C TRP A 248 2.34 23.72 15.22
N ALA A 249 1.34 23.17 15.92
CA ALA A 249 0.16 23.89 16.38
C ALA A 249 -0.04 23.71 17.88
N ASN A 250 -0.24 24.81 18.62
CA ASN A 250 -0.53 24.75 20.07
C ASN A 250 -1.98 24.33 20.37
N SER A 251 -2.87 24.53 19.40
CA SER A 251 -4.29 24.17 19.49
C SER A 251 -4.72 23.57 18.16
N ASN A 252 -5.83 22.81 18.17
CA ASN A 252 -6.41 22.31 16.95
C ASN A 252 -6.70 23.49 16.02
N SER A 253 -6.26 23.39 14.77
CA SER A 253 -6.40 24.44 13.77
C SER A 253 -6.80 23.82 12.45
N THR A 254 -7.57 24.56 11.65
CA THR A 254 -7.93 24.14 10.29
C THR A 254 -7.62 25.26 9.30
N PRO A 255 -6.34 25.49 8.96
CA PRO A 255 -5.95 26.40 7.89
C PRO A 255 -6.73 26.16 6.59
N VAL A 256 -7.06 27.24 5.88
CA VAL A 256 -7.81 27.20 4.62
C VAL A 256 -6.95 27.75 3.50
N PHE A 257 -6.55 26.89 2.58
CA PHE A 257 -5.92 27.32 1.32
C PHE A 257 -6.99 27.85 0.38
N SER A 258 -6.77 29.05 -0.15
CA SER A 258 -7.65 29.65 -1.15
C SER A 258 -6.87 29.99 -2.42
N GLY A 259 -7.30 29.45 -3.56
CA GLY A 259 -6.63 29.61 -4.84
C GLY A 259 -6.82 28.42 -5.78
N THR A 260 -6.16 28.45 -6.94
CA THR A 260 -6.26 27.37 -7.94
C THR A 260 -5.70 26.06 -7.36
N PRO A 261 -6.52 24.99 -7.27
CA PRO A 261 -6.03 23.68 -6.86
C PRO A 261 -5.01 23.17 -7.86
N ASN A 262 -3.92 22.58 -7.35
CA ASN A 262 -2.98 21.92 -8.23
C ASN A 262 -3.67 20.76 -8.96
N ASN A 263 -3.45 20.70 -10.26
CA ASN A 263 -3.94 19.70 -11.18
C ASN A 263 -2.85 19.45 -12.23
N GLU A 264 -2.92 18.35 -12.96
CA GLU A 264 -1.96 18.01 -14.02
C GLU A 264 -0.54 17.74 -13.47
N THR A 265 0.49 17.93 -14.29
CA THR A 265 1.88 17.62 -13.97
C THR A 265 2.51 18.66 -13.03
N ILE A 266 3.10 18.19 -11.94
CA ILE A 266 3.93 18.96 -11.01
C ILE A 266 5.38 18.50 -11.12
N GLY A 267 6.27 19.45 -11.38
CA GLY A 267 7.71 19.22 -11.49
C GLY A 267 8.31 19.84 -12.76
N PRO A 268 9.61 19.62 -13.02
CA PRO A 268 10.53 18.85 -12.19
C PRO A 268 10.87 19.57 -10.87
N LEU A 269 10.67 18.89 -9.74
CA LEU A 269 11.16 19.32 -8.43
C LEU A 269 12.63 18.91 -8.32
N SER A 270 13.51 19.83 -7.94
CA SER A 270 14.92 19.50 -7.70
C SER A 270 15.04 18.68 -6.42
N ILE A 271 15.65 17.50 -6.52
CA ILE A 271 15.96 16.65 -5.37
C ILE A 271 17.48 16.59 -5.27
N THR A 272 18.04 17.11 -4.17
CA THR A 272 19.50 17.25 -4.04
C THR A 272 20.10 16.09 -3.28
N HIS A 273 21.36 15.78 -3.59
CA HIS A 273 22.18 14.82 -2.84
C HIS A 273 23.23 15.56 -2.01
N ASN A 274 22.75 16.43 -1.12
CA ASN A 274 23.58 17.08 -0.11
C ASN A 274 23.54 16.24 1.18
N PHE A 275 24.66 16.16 1.89
CA PHE A 275 24.82 15.33 3.09
C PHE A 275 24.36 13.88 2.85
N ASN A 276 23.21 13.44 3.41
CA ASN A 276 22.68 12.08 3.21
C ASN A 276 21.66 11.96 2.07
N GLY A 277 21.36 13.07 1.36
CA GLY A 277 20.45 13.10 0.23
C GLY A 277 18.96 13.10 0.58
N TYR A 278 18.59 13.35 1.83
CA TYR A 278 17.18 13.47 2.23
C TYR A 278 16.59 14.80 1.79
N ASN A 279 15.37 14.75 1.26
CA ASN A 279 14.63 15.92 0.78
C ASN A 279 13.20 15.86 1.32
N LEU A 280 12.70 16.97 1.87
CA LEU A 280 11.32 17.06 2.34
C LEU A 280 10.43 17.54 1.19
N VAL A 281 9.78 16.59 0.55
CA VAL A 281 8.78 16.83 -0.49
C VAL A 281 7.38 16.81 0.12
N GLY A 282 6.37 17.16 -0.67
CA GLY A 282 5.00 17.17 -0.19
C GLY A 282 4.02 16.84 -1.28
N ASN A 283 2.91 16.21 -0.90
CA ASN A 283 1.81 15.96 -1.80
C ASN A 283 1.19 17.31 -2.22
N PRO A 284 1.29 17.70 -3.50
CA PRO A 284 0.83 19.00 -3.97
C PRO A 284 -0.65 18.99 -4.35
N TYR A 285 -1.34 17.84 -4.36
CA TYR A 285 -2.68 17.73 -4.92
C TYR A 285 -3.78 17.80 -3.86
N PRO A 286 -5.00 18.22 -4.23
CA PRO A 286 -6.20 18.14 -3.39
C PRO A 286 -6.79 16.70 -3.31
N SER A 287 -5.92 15.70 -3.25
CA SER A 287 -6.23 14.26 -3.13
C SER A 287 -5.07 13.55 -2.47
N ALA A 288 -5.23 12.28 -2.09
CA ALA A 288 -4.07 11.46 -1.79
C ALA A 288 -3.28 11.15 -3.07
N ILE A 289 -2.01 10.79 -2.92
CA ILE A 289 -1.18 10.23 -3.98
C ILE A 289 -0.73 8.84 -3.60
N ASP A 290 -0.55 7.98 -4.60
CA ASP A 290 -0.05 6.62 -4.46
C ASP A 290 1.42 6.55 -4.91
N TRP A 291 2.31 6.28 -3.95
CA TRP A 291 3.73 6.10 -4.21
C TRP A 291 4.02 4.86 -5.07
N GLU A 292 3.11 3.88 -5.10
CA GLU A 292 3.19 2.69 -5.95
C GLU A 292 2.36 2.83 -7.24
N ALA A 293 1.93 4.04 -7.59
CA ALA A 293 1.19 4.26 -8.82
C ALA A 293 1.97 3.70 -10.03
N PRO A 294 1.33 2.89 -10.90
CA PRO A 294 2.02 2.20 -11.99
C PRO A 294 2.51 3.15 -13.09
N SER A 295 2.05 4.40 -13.07
CA SER A 295 2.45 5.46 -14.00
C SER A 295 2.29 6.83 -13.36
N GLY A 296 2.87 7.85 -13.98
CA GLY A 296 2.78 9.24 -13.54
C GLY A 296 3.96 9.75 -12.72
N TRP A 297 4.89 8.87 -12.34
CA TRP A 297 6.14 9.24 -11.67
C TRP A 297 7.30 9.37 -12.65
N THR A 298 8.11 10.42 -12.51
CA THR A 298 9.51 10.46 -12.96
C THR A 298 10.39 10.61 -11.73
N ARG A 299 11.08 9.54 -11.34
CA ARG A 299 11.80 9.44 -10.06
C ARG A 299 13.07 8.59 -10.13
N ALA A 300 13.78 8.65 -11.26
CA ALA A 300 15.06 7.97 -11.40
C ALA A 300 16.04 8.45 -10.30
N ASP A 301 16.83 7.54 -9.75
CA ASP A 301 17.82 7.81 -8.69
C ASP A 301 17.22 8.43 -7.41
N ILE A 302 15.95 8.12 -7.13
CA ILE A 302 15.28 8.35 -5.85
C ILE A 302 15.01 6.99 -5.23
N ALA A 303 15.45 6.78 -3.99
CA ALA A 303 15.19 5.56 -3.25
C ALA A 303 13.68 5.27 -3.19
N SER A 304 13.31 4.00 -3.22
CA SER A 304 11.91 3.58 -3.20
C SER A 304 11.23 3.84 -1.85
N THR A 305 12.02 4.11 -0.81
CA THR A 305 11.52 4.36 0.54
C THR A 305 11.03 5.80 0.73
N ILE A 306 9.86 5.94 1.36
CA ILE A 306 9.34 7.21 1.87
C ILE A 306 9.22 7.19 3.38
N TYR A 307 9.41 8.37 3.98
CA TYR A 307 9.26 8.56 5.41
C TYR A 307 8.29 9.67 5.70
N VAL A 308 7.38 9.42 6.62
CA VAL A 308 6.43 10.42 7.05
C VAL A 308 6.46 10.47 8.56
N TRP A 309 6.45 11.66 9.15
CA TRP A 309 6.39 11.81 10.60
C TRP A 309 5.10 11.22 11.18
N ASN A 310 5.20 10.39 12.22
CA ASN A 310 4.06 9.89 12.98
C ASN A 310 4.13 10.48 14.41
N PRO A 311 3.33 11.50 14.72
CA PRO A 311 3.39 12.15 16.03
C PRO A 311 2.83 11.29 17.16
N THR A 312 1.99 10.29 16.86
CA THR A 312 1.46 9.35 17.87
C THR A 312 2.57 8.47 18.42
N ASP A 313 3.44 7.98 17.52
CA ASP A 313 4.54 7.07 17.85
C ASP A 313 5.86 7.82 18.12
N LEU A 314 5.90 9.14 17.87
CA LEU A 314 7.11 9.99 17.88
C LEU A 314 8.25 9.42 17.03
N GLN A 315 7.88 8.80 15.91
CA GLN A 315 8.77 8.10 14.98
C GLN A 315 8.38 8.37 13.52
N TYR A 316 9.28 8.02 12.61
CA TYR A 316 8.96 8.05 11.19
C TYR A 316 8.30 6.74 10.76
N ALA A 317 7.08 6.86 10.24
CA ALA A 317 6.47 5.78 9.50
C ALA A 317 7.19 5.63 8.17
N THR A 318 7.73 4.42 7.97
CA THR A 318 8.56 4.07 6.84
C THR A 318 7.76 3.16 5.92
N TYR A 319 7.82 3.41 4.62
CA TYR A 319 7.24 2.54 3.60
C TYR A 319 8.25 2.36 2.48
N THR A 320 8.52 1.13 2.07
CA THR A 320 9.38 0.80 0.92
C THR A 320 8.61 -0.05 -0.10
N THR A 321 9.05 0.01 -1.37
CA THR A 321 8.44 -0.76 -2.45
C THR A 321 8.44 -2.26 -2.16
N GLY A 322 7.41 -2.96 -2.64
CA GLY A 322 7.08 -4.33 -2.20
C GLY A 322 6.15 -4.34 -0.98
N GLY A 323 6.10 -3.25 -0.23
CA GLY A 323 5.07 -2.95 0.75
C GLY A 323 5.46 -3.16 2.20
N SER A 324 6.75 -3.37 2.48
CA SER A 324 7.25 -3.41 3.85
C SER A 324 7.12 -2.03 4.49
N ALA A 325 6.62 -2.00 5.72
CA ALA A 325 6.33 -0.76 6.42
C ALA A 325 6.52 -0.91 7.93
N THR A 326 7.03 0.15 8.56
CA THR A 326 7.10 0.28 10.02
C THR A 326 6.28 1.48 10.47
N HIS A 327 5.80 1.47 11.72
CA HIS A 327 4.95 2.51 12.33
C HIS A 327 3.74 2.87 11.47
N SER A 328 3.11 1.83 10.92
CA SER A 328 1.94 1.94 10.03
C SER A 328 2.18 2.75 8.75
N GLY A 329 3.43 2.76 8.22
CA GLY A 329 3.76 3.35 6.94
C GLY A 329 2.85 2.86 5.80
N SER A 330 2.68 3.69 4.78
CA SER A 330 1.77 3.43 3.67
C SER A 330 2.31 4.01 2.37
N GLN A 331 2.02 3.35 1.25
CA GLN A 331 2.23 3.93 -0.09
C GLN A 331 1.38 5.19 -0.32
N TYR A 332 0.27 5.33 0.40
CA TYR A 332 -0.63 6.46 0.22
C TYR A 332 -0.16 7.64 1.07
N ILE A 333 0.01 8.79 0.41
CA ILE A 333 0.40 10.04 1.06
C ILE A 333 -0.83 10.96 1.02
N ALA A 334 -1.34 11.31 2.19
CA ALA A 334 -2.56 12.12 2.33
C ALA A 334 -2.43 13.48 1.63
N MET A 335 -3.57 14.12 1.36
CA MET A 335 -3.59 15.47 0.78
C MET A 335 -2.75 16.41 1.65
N GLY A 336 -1.93 17.26 1.03
CA GLY A 336 -1.13 18.25 1.76
C GLY A 336 -0.15 17.67 2.81
N GLN A 337 0.17 16.37 2.74
CA GLN A 337 1.12 15.70 3.62
C GLN A 337 2.55 15.86 3.07
N GLY A 338 3.45 16.34 3.93
CA GLY A 338 4.89 16.30 3.67
C GLY A 338 5.48 14.91 3.95
N PHE A 339 6.48 14.50 3.17
CA PHE A 339 7.18 13.23 3.29
C PHE A 339 8.63 13.36 2.82
N PHE A 340 9.52 12.57 3.40
CA PHE A 340 10.91 12.52 2.96
C PHE A 340 11.10 11.48 1.86
N VAL A 341 11.94 11.85 0.90
CA VAL A 341 12.54 10.98 -0.10
C VAL A 341 14.06 11.10 0.00
N GLN A 342 14.79 10.13 -0.55
CA GLN A 342 16.25 10.16 -0.58
C GLN A 342 16.73 10.11 -2.04
N ALA A 343 17.50 11.11 -2.47
CA ALA A 343 18.28 10.99 -3.71
C ALA A 343 19.42 9.99 -3.50
N THR A 344 19.80 9.27 -4.54
CA THR A 344 20.97 8.35 -4.52
C THR A 344 22.19 8.94 -5.24
N THR A 345 21.99 10.05 -5.97
CA THR A 345 23.03 10.77 -6.70
C THR A 345 22.67 12.24 -6.89
N THR A 346 23.58 13.05 -7.44
CA THR A 346 23.33 14.48 -7.75
C THR A 346 22.59 14.68 -9.06
N GLY A 347 21.85 15.79 -9.20
CA GLY A 347 21.16 16.13 -10.45
C GLY A 347 19.81 15.43 -10.63
N VAL A 348 19.22 14.99 -9.52
CA VAL A 348 17.97 14.22 -9.49
C VAL A 348 16.76 15.14 -9.53
N SER A 349 15.70 14.69 -10.17
CA SER A 349 14.43 15.40 -10.23
C SER A 349 13.24 14.49 -9.99
N LEU A 350 12.24 15.02 -9.30
CA LEU A 350 10.95 14.35 -9.09
C LEU A 350 9.87 15.06 -9.90
N THR A 351 9.15 14.32 -10.73
CA THR A 351 7.93 14.80 -11.41
C THR A 351 6.80 13.84 -11.12
N MET A 352 5.60 14.38 -10.95
CA MET A 352 4.36 13.63 -10.75
C MET A 352 3.24 14.21 -11.62
N ASP A 353 2.37 13.36 -12.15
CA ASP A 353 1.16 13.79 -12.90
C ASP A 353 -0.13 13.23 -12.29
N ASN A 354 -1.26 13.47 -12.95
CA ASN A 354 -2.57 13.05 -12.44
C ASN A 354 -2.71 11.54 -12.22
N ASN A 355 -1.91 10.68 -12.87
CA ASN A 355 -1.98 9.23 -12.71
C ASN A 355 -1.53 8.74 -11.33
N VAL A 356 -0.82 9.57 -10.55
CA VAL A 356 -0.43 9.20 -9.18
C VAL A 356 -1.54 9.47 -8.17
N ARG A 357 -2.59 10.19 -8.54
CA ARG A 357 -3.63 10.67 -7.62
C ARG A 357 -4.70 9.61 -7.39
N VAL A 358 -5.12 9.46 -6.13
CA VAL A 358 -6.17 8.50 -5.75
C VAL A 358 -7.14 9.08 -4.73
N HIS A 359 -8.38 8.59 -4.75
CA HIS A 359 -9.28 8.76 -3.62
C HIS A 359 -8.89 7.75 -2.54
N ASN A 360 -8.33 8.23 -1.43
CA ASN A 360 -7.99 7.39 -0.30
C ASN A 360 -8.30 8.13 1.00
N ALA A 361 -9.02 7.47 1.91
CA ALA A 361 -9.40 8.02 3.21
C ALA A 361 -8.29 7.83 4.27
N ILE A 362 -7.05 7.57 3.84
CA ILE A 362 -5.92 7.47 4.76
C ILE A 362 -5.89 8.74 5.63
N ALA A 363 -5.87 8.53 6.93
CA ALA A 363 -5.73 9.62 7.86
C ALA A 363 -4.42 10.36 7.54
N PHE A 364 -4.42 11.67 7.79
CA PHE A 364 -3.20 12.47 7.81
C PHE A 364 -2.12 11.86 8.75
N GLN A 365 -2.51 10.93 9.63
CA GLN A 365 -1.63 10.17 10.53
C GLN A 365 -1.62 8.64 10.27
N LYS A 366 -1.56 8.25 9.00
CA LYS A 366 -1.09 6.94 8.46
C LYS A 366 -1.58 5.67 9.12
N LYS A 367 -2.32 4.87 8.33
CA LYS A 367 -2.52 3.46 8.62
C LYS A 367 -2.52 2.66 7.32
N SER A 368 -1.64 1.67 7.22
CA SER A 368 -1.86 0.54 6.32
C SER A 368 -1.57 -0.77 7.05
N GLU A 369 -2.43 -1.77 6.84
CA GLU A 369 -2.27 -3.13 7.36
C GLU A 369 -1.95 -4.05 6.17
N LYS A 370 -0.75 -3.94 5.58
CA LYS A 370 -0.30 -4.91 4.57
C LYS A 370 0.44 -6.04 5.28
N SER A 371 -0.15 -7.23 5.27
CA SER A 371 0.52 -8.44 5.76
C SER A 371 1.73 -8.74 4.89
N MET A 372 2.90 -8.90 5.53
CA MET A 372 4.14 -9.29 4.88
C MET A 372 4.27 -10.82 4.84
N ASN A 373 4.49 -11.38 3.64
CA ASN A 373 4.86 -12.78 3.49
C ASN A 373 6.39 -12.92 3.69
N ASP A 374 6.81 -14.05 4.24
CA ASP A 374 8.23 -14.38 4.45
C ASP A 374 9.06 -13.31 5.16
N ALA A 375 8.53 -12.80 6.27
CA ALA A 375 9.15 -11.72 7.04
C ALA A 375 9.35 -12.10 8.50
N ILE A 376 10.38 -11.52 9.12
CA ILE A 376 10.60 -11.46 10.57
C ILE A 376 10.28 -10.02 11.00
N ASN A 377 9.42 -9.87 11.99
CA ASN A 377 9.15 -8.59 12.66
C ASN A 377 9.66 -8.68 14.11
N ILE A 378 10.45 -7.69 14.48
CA ILE A 378 10.93 -7.50 15.85
C ILE A 378 10.43 -6.15 16.31
N LYS A 379 9.61 -6.15 17.37
CA LYS A 379 9.05 -4.95 17.98
C LYS A 379 9.49 -4.85 19.42
N ILE A 380 9.93 -3.68 19.87
CA ILE A 380 10.25 -3.40 21.28
C ILE A 380 9.47 -2.18 21.72
N SER A 381 8.84 -2.27 22.90
CA SER A 381 8.19 -1.16 23.58
C SER A 381 8.84 -0.89 24.93
N ASN A 382 8.88 0.37 25.34
CA ASN A 382 9.20 0.73 26.72
C ASN A 382 7.91 0.67 27.57
N ASN A 383 7.98 0.01 28.71
CA ASN A 383 6.79 -0.25 29.53
C ASN A 383 6.30 0.98 30.29
N GLU A 384 7.11 2.01 30.47
CA GLU A 384 6.74 3.23 31.19
C GLU A 384 6.06 4.23 30.25
N ASN A 385 6.79 4.67 29.21
CA ASN A 385 6.30 5.71 28.29
C ASN A 385 5.44 5.16 27.14
N LYS A 386 5.36 3.82 26.98
CA LYS A 386 4.57 3.09 25.97
C LYS A 386 4.97 3.31 24.52
N TYR A 387 6.02 4.10 24.26
CA TYR A 387 6.57 4.22 22.92
C TYR A 387 7.25 2.91 22.51
N PHE A 388 7.19 2.62 21.22
CA PHE A 388 7.73 1.41 20.66
C PHE A 388 8.47 1.71 19.38
N ASP A 389 9.26 0.74 18.94
CA ASP A 389 9.86 0.73 17.62
C ASP A 389 9.92 -0.70 17.08
N GLU A 390 10.09 -0.80 15.78
CA GLU A 390 10.15 -2.08 15.08
C GLU A 390 11.17 -2.07 13.93
N THR A 391 11.66 -3.25 13.61
CA THR A 391 12.47 -3.52 12.41
C THR A 391 11.96 -4.79 11.73
N ILE A 392 12.00 -4.78 10.40
CA ILE A 392 11.48 -5.87 9.57
C ILE A 392 12.62 -6.43 8.72
N ILE A 393 12.69 -7.76 8.68
CA ILE A 393 13.65 -8.48 7.85
C ILE A 393 12.85 -9.39 6.92
N THR A 394 13.00 -9.19 5.62
CA THR A 394 12.24 -9.91 4.59
C THR A 394 13.13 -10.86 3.80
N LEU A 395 12.59 -12.01 3.41
CA LEU A 395 13.19 -12.86 2.39
C LEU A 395 12.65 -12.49 1.02
N ASN A 396 13.56 -12.16 0.12
CA ASN A 396 13.25 -11.89 -1.28
C ASN A 396 14.36 -12.48 -2.13
N SER A 397 14.06 -13.57 -2.85
CA SER A 397 15.03 -14.28 -3.68
C SER A 397 15.64 -13.45 -4.82
N SER A 398 15.03 -12.31 -5.14
CA SER A 398 15.53 -11.36 -6.13
C SER A 398 16.35 -10.20 -5.53
N ALA A 399 16.39 -10.07 -4.20
CA ALA A 399 17.16 -9.04 -3.52
C ALA A 399 18.66 -9.35 -3.59
N ILE A 400 19.47 -8.30 -3.55
CA ILE A 400 20.91 -8.41 -3.27
C ILE A 400 21.14 -8.43 -1.75
N ASP A 401 22.24 -9.04 -1.31
CA ASP A 401 22.58 -9.11 0.13
C ASP A 401 23.25 -7.82 0.65
N GLY A 402 23.72 -6.96 -0.25
CA GLY A 402 24.20 -5.60 0.06
C GLY A 402 23.04 -4.64 0.34
N PHE A 403 23.35 -3.36 0.54
CA PHE A 403 22.33 -2.33 0.68
C PHE A 403 21.69 -2.02 -0.68
N ASP A 404 20.36 -1.99 -0.71
CA ASP A 404 19.56 -1.79 -1.93
C ASP A 404 18.55 -0.65 -1.73
N TYR A 405 18.72 0.46 -2.46
CA TYR A 405 17.81 1.63 -2.37
C TYR A 405 16.37 1.33 -2.83
N ASP A 406 16.14 0.24 -3.57
CA ASP A 406 14.82 -0.13 -4.08
C ASP A 406 14.05 -1.06 -3.14
N LEU A 407 14.73 -1.75 -2.24
CA LEU A 407 14.14 -2.76 -1.36
C LEU A 407 14.39 -2.49 0.12
N ASP A 408 15.57 -2.02 0.50
CA ASP A 408 15.91 -1.70 1.88
C ASP A 408 15.42 -0.30 2.27
N ALA A 409 15.15 -0.12 3.56
CA ALA A 409 14.74 1.16 4.11
C ALA A 409 15.69 1.58 5.23
N ASN A 410 16.40 2.68 5.02
CA ASN A 410 17.21 3.30 6.06
C ASN A 410 16.35 3.63 7.29
N LYS A 411 16.94 3.53 8.48
CA LYS A 411 16.30 3.88 9.74
C LYS A 411 16.34 5.40 9.90
N PHE A 412 15.20 6.03 9.73
CA PHE A 412 15.07 7.47 9.99
C PHE A 412 14.76 7.67 11.49
N PRO A 413 15.68 8.27 12.28
CA PRO A 413 15.49 8.41 13.72
C PRO A 413 14.34 9.36 14.07
N GLY A 414 13.51 8.97 15.04
CA GLY A 414 12.51 9.83 15.70
C GLY A 414 13.03 10.49 16.98
N GLU A 415 12.13 10.71 17.96
CA GLU A 415 12.51 11.32 19.25
C GLU A 415 13.37 10.38 20.10
N THR A 416 14.34 10.93 20.83
CA THR A 416 15.34 10.16 21.57
C THR A 416 14.78 9.38 22.77
N ILE A 417 13.56 9.68 23.20
CA ILE A 417 12.87 8.97 24.30
C ILE A 417 12.20 7.67 23.83
N VAL A 418 12.07 7.49 22.52
CA VAL A 418 11.52 6.28 21.91
C VAL A 418 12.64 5.26 21.79
N PRO A 419 12.44 3.97 22.12
CA PRO A 419 13.43 2.95 21.80
C PRO A 419 13.73 2.93 20.30
N MET A 420 14.94 2.53 19.91
CA MET A 420 15.30 2.39 18.50
C MET A 420 15.75 0.96 18.20
N LEU A 421 15.22 0.38 17.14
CA LEU A 421 15.51 -0.96 16.63
C LEU A 421 15.89 -0.90 15.16
N TYR A 422 16.98 -1.57 14.80
CA TYR A 422 17.45 -1.64 13.41
C TYR A 422 18.38 -2.83 13.16
N THR A 423 18.51 -3.21 11.89
CA THR A 423 19.59 -4.06 11.40
C THR A 423 20.65 -3.22 10.69
N VAL A 424 21.81 -3.79 10.40
CA VAL A 424 22.89 -3.08 9.69
C VAL A 424 23.28 -3.82 8.41
N LYS A 425 23.39 -3.08 7.30
CA LYS A 425 24.02 -3.51 6.05
C LYS A 425 24.92 -2.40 5.52
N GLU A 426 26.18 -2.71 5.22
CA GLU A 426 27.12 -1.76 4.58
C GLU A 426 27.11 -0.36 5.26
N ASP A 427 27.20 -0.37 6.60
CA ASP A 427 27.18 0.81 7.48
C ASP A 427 25.85 1.61 7.50
N GLN A 428 24.80 1.12 6.83
CA GLN A 428 23.45 1.67 6.91
C GLN A 428 22.65 1.00 8.02
N ASN A 429 22.04 1.81 8.89
CA ASN A 429 21.05 1.35 9.85
C ASN A 429 19.70 1.21 9.15
N LEU A 430 19.02 0.07 9.26
CA LEU A 430 17.84 -0.24 8.48
C LEU A 430 16.60 -0.48 9.34
N ALA A 431 15.50 0.18 8.97
CA ALA A 431 14.16 -0.16 9.45
C ALA A 431 13.60 -1.40 8.75
N VAL A 432 13.90 -1.56 7.46
CA VAL A 432 13.55 -2.73 6.65
C VAL A 432 14.79 -3.22 5.92
N SER A 433 15.08 -4.52 6.02
CA SER A 433 16.20 -5.16 5.34
C SER A 433 15.77 -6.41 4.60
N ASN A 434 16.10 -6.52 3.32
CA ASN A 434 15.79 -7.66 2.47
C ASN A 434 17.00 -8.58 2.32
N PHE A 435 16.81 -9.89 2.32
CA PHE A 435 17.89 -10.84 2.08
C PHE A 435 17.49 -11.87 1.03
N SER A 436 18.46 -12.29 0.22
CA SER A 436 18.24 -13.26 -0.86
C SER A 436 17.87 -14.66 -0.36
N SER A 437 18.35 -15.02 0.84
CA SER A 437 18.10 -16.32 1.45
C SER A 437 18.18 -16.28 2.97
N ILE A 438 17.61 -17.31 3.61
CA ILE A 438 17.56 -17.42 5.08
C ILE A 438 18.97 -17.57 5.70
N GLU A 439 19.90 -18.20 4.98
CA GLU A 439 21.28 -18.37 5.43
C GLU A 439 22.00 -17.04 5.60
N LYS A 440 21.55 -16.00 4.89
CA LYS A 440 22.09 -14.63 4.98
C LYS A 440 21.54 -13.85 6.17
N ILE A 441 20.41 -14.29 6.71
CA ILE A 441 19.79 -13.72 7.91
C ILE A 441 20.41 -14.32 9.18
N TYR A 442 20.81 -15.60 9.15
CA TYR A 442 21.43 -16.21 10.32
C TYR A 442 22.71 -15.49 10.75
N ASN A 443 22.86 -15.34 12.06
CA ASN A 443 23.93 -14.59 12.73
C ASN A 443 23.94 -13.09 12.46
N LYS A 444 22.86 -12.52 11.90
CA LYS A 444 22.70 -11.06 11.85
C LYS A 444 22.37 -10.51 13.22
N GLU A 445 23.04 -9.43 13.56
CA GLU A 445 22.79 -8.67 14.78
C GLU A 445 21.61 -7.72 14.56
N VAL A 446 20.80 -7.59 15.61
CA VAL A 446 19.75 -6.58 15.70
C VAL A 446 20.15 -5.62 16.81
N TYR A 447 20.19 -4.35 16.43
CA TYR A 447 20.66 -3.27 17.27
C TYR A 447 19.48 -2.63 17.99
N PHE A 448 19.70 -2.27 19.25
CA PHE A 448 18.70 -1.74 20.14
C PHE A 448 19.27 -0.60 20.98
N LEU A 449 18.60 0.55 20.95
CA LEU A 449 18.82 1.67 21.87
C LEU A 449 17.57 1.83 22.74
N ALA A 450 17.74 1.89 24.06
CA ALA A 450 16.61 1.90 25.00
C ALA A 450 15.76 3.19 24.97
N GLY A 451 16.36 4.31 24.56
CA GLY A 451 15.77 5.67 24.58
C GLY A 451 15.69 6.25 25.99
N VAL A 452 15.07 5.51 26.92
CA VAL A 452 15.04 5.81 28.36
C VAL A 452 15.40 4.56 29.17
N ASN A 453 15.79 4.75 30.43
CA ASN A 453 16.00 3.65 31.36
C ASN A 453 14.67 2.93 31.65
N GLY A 454 14.75 1.64 31.96
CA GLY A 454 13.67 0.88 32.57
C GLY A 454 13.36 -0.42 31.86
N THR A 455 12.15 -0.91 32.10
CA THR A 455 11.68 -2.18 31.57
C THR A 455 11.21 -2.04 30.12
N HIS A 456 11.70 -2.90 29.23
CA HIS A 456 11.25 -3.01 27.85
C HIS A 456 10.64 -4.38 27.59
N THR A 457 9.67 -4.41 26.68
CA THR A 457 9.00 -5.62 26.23
C THR A 457 9.20 -5.80 24.72
N LEU A 458 9.85 -6.90 24.36
CA LEU A 458 10.10 -7.34 22.99
C LEU A 458 9.05 -8.36 22.55
N THR A 459 8.56 -8.22 21.33
CA THR A 459 7.78 -9.23 20.62
C THR A 459 8.54 -9.65 19.37
N PHE A 460 8.70 -10.96 19.17
CA PHE A 460 9.38 -11.55 18.03
C PHE A 460 8.40 -12.42 17.25
N THR A 461 8.10 -12.04 16.00
CA THR A 461 7.19 -12.81 15.14
C THR A 461 7.79 -13.02 13.76
N HIS A 462 7.46 -14.13 13.10
CA HIS A 462 7.79 -14.32 11.70
C HIS A 462 6.75 -15.16 10.96
N THR A 463 6.65 -14.92 9.65
CA THR A 463 5.78 -15.65 8.71
C THR A 463 6.53 -16.67 7.84
N LEU A 464 7.85 -16.82 8.07
CA LEU A 464 8.71 -17.76 7.34
C LEU A 464 8.20 -19.20 7.45
N VAL A 465 7.93 -19.82 6.30
CA VAL A 465 7.48 -21.23 6.23
C VAL A 465 8.69 -22.17 6.26
N ASN A 466 8.61 -23.25 7.04
CA ASN A 466 9.64 -24.30 7.14
C ASN A 466 11.05 -23.81 7.56
N ASN A 467 11.15 -22.66 8.21
CA ASN A 467 12.42 -22.12 8.71
C ASN A 467 12.33 -21.90 10.21
N ASP A 468 13.26 -22.50 10.95
CA ASP A 468 13.40 -22.32 12.39
C ASP A 468 14.27 -21.08 12.66
N VAL A 469 13.65 -19.99 13.09
CA VAL A 469 14.34 -18.74 13.42
C VAL A 469 14.05 -18.35 14.86
N TYR A 470 15.11 -17.96 15.57
CA TYR A 470 15.03 -17.52 16.96
C TYR A 470 15.81 -16.23 17.13
N LEU A 471 15.40 -15.44 18.12
CA LEU A 471 16.15 -14.27 18.56
C LEU A 471 16.83 -14.57 19.90
N LYS A 472 18.13 -14.30 19.98
CA LYS A 472 18.90 -14.42 21.21
C LYS A 472 19.23 -13.05 21.78
N ASP A 473 18.89 -12.82 23.04
CA ASP A 473 19.45 -11.71 23.81
C ASP A 473 20.89 -12.08 24.22
N LYS A 474 21.90 -11.31 23.75
CA LYS A 474 23.32 -11.54 24.04
C LYS A 474 23.70 -11.16 25.47
N VAL A 475 22.89 -10.36 26.16
CA VAL A 475 23.14 -9.97 27.55
C VAL A 475 22.62 -11.05 28.49
N THR A 476 21.34 -11.41 28.35
CA THR A 476 20.70 -12.38 29.27
C THR A 476 20.83 -13.84 28.83
N GLN A 477 21.33 -14.08 27.62
CA GLN A 477 21.41 -15.38 26.96
C GLN A 477 20.04 -16.03 26.68
N LYS A 478 18.94 -15.29 26.82
CA LYS A 478 17.58 -15.79 26.56
C LYS A 478 17.37 -16.03 25.06
N ILE A 479 16.82 -17.20 24.73
CA ILE A 479 16.28 -17.52 23.41
C ILE A 479 14.78 -17.22 23.39
N ILE A 480 14.34 -16.52 22.34
CA ILE A 480 12.99 -16.01 22.14
C ILE A 480 12.44 -16.69 20.88
N HIS A 481 11.30 -17.36 21.01
CA HIS A 481 10.66 -18.10 19.94
C HIS A 481 9.64 -17.25 19.18
N ASN A 482 9.24 -17.71 18.00
CA ASN A 482 8.18 -17.05 17.23
C ASN A 482 6.88 -16.95 18.04
N GLY A 483 6.34 -15.73 18.15
CA GLY A 483 5.14 -15.43 18.93
C GLY A 483 5.41 -15.14 20.41
N ASP A 484 6.65 -15.31 20.89
CA ASP A 484 6.99 -15.01 22.27
C ASP A 484 7.04 -13.50 22.54
N THR A 485 6.75 -13.17 23.78
CA THR A 485 7.03 -11.87 24.37
C THR A 485 8.10 -12.01 25.44
N TYR A 486 9.08 -11.11 25.46
CA TYR A 486 10.22 -11.14 26.36
C TYR A 486 10.44 -9.77 27.02
N THR A 487 10.60 -9.75 28.33
CA THR A 487 10.76 -8.53 29.11
C THR A 487 12.14 -8.48 29.77
N PHE A 488 12.78 -7.31 29.75
CA PHE A 488 14.11 -7.08 30.31
C PHE A 488 14.30 -5.61 30.71
N GLU A 489 15.30 -5.35 31.55
CA GLU A 489 15.76 -3.99 31.85
C GLU A 489 16.82 -3.52 30.83
N ALA A 490 16.78 -2.24 30.48
CA ALA A 490 17.78 -1.61 29.62
C ALA A 490 18.01 -0.13 29.94
N SER A 491 19.18 0.36 29.53
CA SER A 491 19.62 1.76 29.62
C SER A 491 20.03 2.30 28.25
N PRO A 492 19.89 3.62 27.97
CA PRO A 492 20.42 4.25 26.76
C PRO A 492 21.94 4.15 26.61
N THR A 493 22.65 3.77 27.68
CA THR A 493 24.11 3.57 27.68
C THR A 493 24.53 2.13 27.41
N ASP A 494 23.59 1.21 27.22
CA ASP A 494 23.90 -0.19 26.93
C ASP A 494 24.51 -0.35 25.54
N GLU A 495 25.28 -1.42 25.34
CA GLU A 495 25.81 -1.81 24.02
C GLU A 495 24.65 -2.04 23.03
N LEU A 496 24.75 -1.42 21.86
CA LEU A 496 23.65 -1.39 20.90
C LEU A 496 23.37 -2.75 20.27
N ASN A 497 24.39 -3.57 20.00
CA ASN A 497 24.26 -4.88 19.34
C ASN A 497 23.80 -5.98 20.30
N ARG A 498 22.59 -5.81 20.84
CA ARG A 498 22.04 -6.66 21.91
C ARG A 498 21.51 -8.00 21.43
N PHE A 499 20.88 -8.06 20.26
CA PHE A 499 20.18 -9.25 19.80
C PHE A 499 20.87 -9.92 18.62
N LEU A 500 20.74 -11.24 18.52
CA LEU A 500 21.31 -12.05 17.45
C LEU A 500 20.23 -12.99 16.89
N ILE A 501 20.08 -12.98 15.56
CA ILE A 501 19.20 -13.92 14.87
C ILE A 501 19.95 -15.23 14.65
N MET A 502 19.32 -16.35 14.96
CA MET A 502 19.97 -17.66 14.89
C MET A 502 19.00 -18.77 14.46
N ASN A 503 19.56 -19.84 13.89
CA ASN A 503 18.90 -21.13 13.76
C ASN A 503 19.40 -22.05 14.86
N VAL A 504 18.64 -22.21 15.94
CA VAL A 504 18.94 -23.26 16.92
C VAL A 504 18.10 -24.47 16.56
N ALA A 505 18.75 -25.56 16.16
CA ALA A 505 18.10 -26.86 16.29
C ALA A 505 17.92 -27.11 17.80
N THR A 506 16.74 -26.81 18.34
CA THR A 506 16.43 -27.02 19.77
C THR A 506 16.30 -28.51 20.09
N SER A 507 16.24 -29.37 19.06
CA SER A 507 16.50 -30.79 19.13
C SER A 507 16.80 -31.32 17.71
N VAL A 508 17.69 -32.32 17.60
CA VAL A 508 17.45 -33.34 16.59
C VAL A 508 16.31 -34.14 17.18
N ASN A 509 15.16 -34.22 16.50
CA ASN A 509 14.19 -35.26 16.83
C ASN A 509 14.94 -36.59 16.72
N GLU A 510 15.43 -37.12 17.84
CA GLU A 510 15.76 -38.53 17.91
C GLU A 510 14.43 -39.21 17.61
N LYS A 511 14.26 -39.69 16.37
CA LYS A 511 13.27 -40.73 16.12
C LYS A 511 13.54 -41.76 17.20
N THR A 512 12.63 -41.92 18.15
CA THR A 512 12.61 -43.13 18.95
C THR A 512 12.51 -44.26 17.93
N GLN A 513 13.64 -44.91 17.70
CA GLN A 513 13.64 -46.19 17.01
C GLN A 513 12.98 -47.13 18.02
N ASP A 514 11.64 -47.21 17.99
CA ASP A 514 10.85 -48.02 18.92
C ASP A 514 11.29 -49.50 18.88
N ASN A 515 11.97 -49.90 17.80
CA ASN A 515 12.55 -51.21 17.60
C ASN A 515 13.98 -51.39 18.16
N LEU A 516 14.66 -50.36 18.72
CA LEU A 516 16.01 -50.48 19.28
C LEU A 516 16.06 -50.06 20.76
N ASN A 517 16.24 -51.05 21.65
CA ASN A 517 16.49 -50.84 23.06
C ASN A 517 17.96 -51.14 23.41
N VAL A 518 18.67 -50.14 23.91
CA VAL A 518 20.06 -50.25 24.33
C VAL A 518 20.16 -49.68 25.74
N TYR A 519 20.71 -50.45 26.66
CA TYR A 519 20.93 -50.05 28.05
C TYR A 519 22.22 -50.66 28.59
N SER A 520 22.72 -50.15 29.72
CA SER A 520 23.91 -50.69 30.37
C SER A 520 23.66 -51.03 31.82
N TYR A 521 24.26 -52.11 32.31
CA TYR A 521 24.26 -52.47 33.72
C TYR A 521 25.58 -53.16 34.08
N HIS A 522 26.22 -52.75 35.19
CA HIS A 522 27.50 -53.32 35.66
C HIS A 522 28.60 -53.37 34.57
N LYS A 523 28.81 -52.28 33.82
CA LYS A 523 29.78 -52.20 32.70
C LYS A 523 29.51 -53.17 31.54
N THR A 524 28.31 -53.72 31.47
CA THR A 524 27.84 -54.55 30.36
C THR A 524 26.78 -53.79 29.57
N LEU A 525 26.99 -53.69 28.25
CA LEU A 525 26.05 -53.11 27.31
C LEU A 525 25.08 -54.19 26.81
N TYR A 526 23.80 -53.93 26.94
CA TYR A 526 22.71 -54.77 26.45
C TYR A 526 22.09 -54.13 25.21
N VAL A 527 21.93 -54.91 24.15
CA VAL A 527 21.30 -54.47 22.90
C VAL A 527 20.17 -55.43 22.54
N LYS A 528 18.97 -54.88 22.40
CA LYS A 528 17.78 -55.61 21.95
C LYS A 528 17.16 -54.89 20.77
N VAL A 529 16.95 -55.62 19.68
CA VAL A 529 16.19 -55.14 18.52
C VAL A 529 14.90 -55.94 18.41
N GLU A 530 13.75 -55.28 18.25
CA GLU A 530 12.46 -55.94 18.07
C GLU A 530 12.22 -56.29 16.59
N ASN A 531 11.75 -57.52 16.33
CA ASN A 531 11.32 -58.00 15.01
C ASN A 531 12.39 -58.00 13.90
N GLN A 532 13.69 -58.03 14.25
CA GLN A 532 14.81 -58.08 13.30
C GLN A 532 15.97 -58.91 13.85
N ASN A 533 16.80 -59.47 12.97
CA ASN A 533 18.01 -60.19 13.35
C ASN A 533 19.20 -59.23 13.39
N VAL A 534 19.99 -59.26 14.47
CA VAL A 534 21.18 -58.42 14.62
C VAL A 534 22.36 -59.09 13.93
N ASN A 535 22.95 -58.46 12.91
CA ASN A 535 24.15 -58.97 12.22
C ASN A 535 25.44 -58.59 12.95
N SER A 536 25.49 -57.37 13.51
CA SER A 536 26.64 -56.92 14.30
C SER A 536 26.28 -55.73 15.18
N VAL A 537 26.98 -55.60 16.30
CA VAL A 537 26.94 -54.43 17.17
C VAL A 537 28.33 -53.79 17.20
N GLU A 538 28.40 -52.51 16.89
CA GLU A 538 29.62 -51.71 16.90
C GLU A 538 29.53 -50.61 17.96
N LEU A 539 30.63 -50.34 18.66
CA LEU A 539 30.72 -49.30 19.69
C LEU A 539 31.73 -48.24 19.25
N TYR A 540 31.35 -46.97 19.33
CA TYR A 540 32.18 -45.83 18.95
C TYR A 540 32.29 -44.83 20.10
N THR A 541 33.43 -44.14 20.20
CA THR A 541 33.56 -42.92 21.02
C THR A 541 32.76 -41.77 20.39
N LEU A 542 32.56 -40.68 21.15
CA LEU A 542 31.93 -39.47 20.63
C LEU A 542 32.74 -38.81 19.50
N GLU A 543 34.06 -38.99 19.45
CA GLU A 543 34.89 -38.53 18.33
C GLU A 543 34.84 -39.44 17.10
N GLY A 544 33.97 -40.47 17.10
CA GLY A 544 33.77 -41.37 15.96
C GLY A 544 34.81 -42.50 15.84
N ARG A 545 35.68 -42.69 16.84
CA ARG A 545 36.63 -43.80 16.87
C ARG A 545 35.91 -45.11 17.22
N LYS A 546 36.02 -46.12 16.37
CA LYS A 546 35.50 -47.47 16.62
C LYS A 546 36.31 -48.15 17.73
N LEU A 547 35.64 -48.57 18.80
CA LEU A 547 36.23 -49.29 19.92
C LEU A 547 36.07 -50.80 19.79
N LEU A 548 34.91 -51.25 19.32
CA LEU A 548 34.58 -52.67 19.26
C LEU A 548 33.59 -52.98 18.13
N GLU A 549 33.65 -54.22 17.64
CA GLU A 549 32.62 -54.84 16.79
C GLU A 549 32.40 -56.27 17.27
N ASN A 550 31.16 -56.58 17.64
CA ASN A 550 30.74 -57.93 17.99
C ASN A 550 29.83 -58.47 16.88
N LYS A 551 30.26 -59.56 16.24
CA LYS A 551 29.51 -60.29 15.20
C LYS A 551 28.87 -61.58 15.71
N ASN A 552 29.12 -61.96 16.97
CA ASN A 552 28.78 -63.29 17.51
C ASN A 552 27.41 -63.36 18.20
N LEU A 553 26.47 -62.44 17.89
CA LEU A 553 25.06 -62.51 18.33
C LEU A 553 24.82 -62.54 19.85
N ILE A 554 25.83 -62.28 20.69
CA ILE A 554 25.64 -62.18 22.14
C ILE A 554 25.08 -60.79 22.42
N ASN A 555 23.88 -60.72 23.01
CA ASN A 555 23.16 -59.47 23.33
C ASN A 555 23.87 -58.57 24.35
N ASP A 556 25.02 -59.03 24.88
CA ASP A 556 25.72 -58.46 26.03
C ASP A 556 27.20 -58.25 25.68
N ILE A 557 27.72 -57.01 25.83
CA ILE A 557 29.14 -56.67 25.67
C ILE A 557 29.68 -56.18 27.02
N SER A 558 30.50 -56.98 27.69
CA SER A 558 31.00 -56.71 29.04
C SER A 558 32.32 -55.94 29.09
N TYR A 559 32.61 -55.34 30.25
CA TYR A 559 33.87 -54.64 30.57
C TYR A 559 34.12 -53.34 29.81
N ILE A 560 33.07 -52.60 29.45
CA ILE A 560 33.21 -51.28 28.82
C ILE A 560 33.52 -50.24 29.90
N ALA A 561 34.51 -49.36 29.65
CA ALA A 561 34.86 -48.28 30.57
C ALA A 561 33.69 -47.30 30.73
N SER A 562 33.51 -46.73 31.93
CA SER A 562 32.42 -45.79 32.19
C SER A 562 32.57 -44.55 31.28
N GLY A 563 31.50 -44.16 30.60
CA GLY A 563 31.57 -43.11 29.58
C GLY A 563 30.39 -43.08 28.62
N ILE A 564 30.36 -42.07 27.75
CA ILE A 564 29.32 -41.90 26.73
C ILE A 564 29.83 -42.47 25.40
N TYR A 565 29.00 -43.29 24.75
CA TYR A 565 29.32 -43.97 23.51
C TYR A 565 28.17 -43.90 22.50
N ILE A 566 28.49 -44.17 21.24
CA ILE A 566 27.52 -44.42 20.18
C ILE A 566 27.52 -45.92 19.88
N VAL A 567 26.35 -46.54 19.99
CA VAL A 567 26.12 -47.94 19.62
C VAL A 567 25.48 -47.97 18.25
N LYS A 568 26.11 -48.69 17.32
CA LYS A 568 25.60 -48.89 15.96
C LYS A 568 25.30 -50.37 15.76
N VAL A 569 24.04 -50.67 15.49
CA VAL A 569 23.53 -52.03 15.32
C VAL A 569 23.18 -52.21 13.85
N LYS A 570 23.84 -53.15 13.18
CA LYS A 570 23.50 -53.53 11.80
C LYS A 570 22.57 -54.73 11.86
N THR A 571 21.39 -54.62 11.28
CA THR A 571 20.41 -55.70 11.19
C THR A 571 20.38 -56.27 9.78
N ASP A 572 19.47 -57.20 9.52
CA ASP A 572 19.18 -57.72 8.18
C ASP A 572 18.49 -56.69 7.26
N LYS A 573 17.90 -55.63 7.82
CA LYS A 573 17.10 -54.65 7.07
C LYS A 573 17.73 -53.26 7.03
N ASP A 574 18.36 -52.84 8.11
CA ASP A 574 18.77 -51.46 8.31
C ASP A 574 19.92 -51.32 9.31
N VAL A 575 20.37 -50.08 9.50
CA VAL A 575 21.44 -49.73 10.44
C VAL A 575 20.85 -48.76 11.45
N LEU A 576 20.87 -49.17 12.71
CA LEU A 576 20.26 -48.46 13.84
C LEU A 576 21.38 -47.88 14.73
N CYS A 577 21.20 -46.68 15.27
CA CYS A 577 22.22 -46.02 16.09
C CYS A 577 21.58 -45.43 17.35
N LYS A 578 22.24 -45.60 18.50
CA LYS A 578 21.77 -45.02 19.77
C LYS A 578 22.94 -44.55 20.63
N LYS A 579 22.79 -43.37 21.24
CA LYS A 579 23.72 -42.87 22.26
C LYS A 579 23.43 -43.54 23.60
N ILE A 580 24.47 -43.96 24.32
CA ILE A 580 24.32 -44.60 25.63
C ILE A 580 25.41 -44.09 26.59
N PHE A 581 25.05 -43.96 27.86
CA PHE A 581 26.02 -43.83 28.95
C PHE A 581 26.20 -45.19 29.60
N VAL A 582 27.44 -45.71 29.59
CA VAL A 582 27.78 -46.94 30.30
C VAL A 582 28.26 -46.57 31.69
N GLN A 583 27.57 -47.07 32.72
CA GLN A 583 27.92 -46.83 34.13
C GLN A 583 29.04 -47.75 34.62
#